data_AF-A0A2W6V2A0-F1
#
_entry.id   AF-A0A2W6V2A0-F1
#
_cell.length_a   1.000
_cell.length_b   1.000
_cell.length_c   1.000
_cell.angle_alpha   90.00
_cell.angle_beta   90.00
_cell.angle_gamma   90.00
#
_symmetry.space_group_name_H-M   'P 1'
#
loop_
_entity.id
_entity.type
_entity.pdbx_description
1 polymer ?
#
loop_
_entity_poly.entity_id
_entity_poly.type
_entity_poly.pdbx_seq_one_letter_code
_entity_poly.pdbx_strand_id
1 'polypeptide(L)'
;MARQVTHAFDFEAFETQLLKLPPDLRSMTEAGWWAFWQEQLDQAMRTDPRAVGLLRVLHELRERARVVGGSWLATSGLAGTTEHGGLLSQEKEGAQWYRRLWKEHLHRLARGLDGDNRLLELFDLEALAQRMEPQRDRLIDWRGLQWLSLSESLWTLSFEPWSALPGITPDPLAHELPQWAWMRVAMGLSVLEKDPTAQALRFYDAFSSLAVMPSETMLREAGKAAPRYLEDEAVVVHDEFESIHQAIHRAA
;
A
#
# COMPACT_ATOMS: atom_id res chain seq x y z
N MET A 1 9.51 -26.83 -3.52
CA MET A 1 10.81 -26.75 -2.81
C MET A 1 11.68 -25.74 -3.53
N ALA A 2 11.87 -24.55 -2.95
CA ALA A 2 12.85 -23.59 -3.46
C ALA A 2 14.25 -24.20 -3.28
N ARG A 3 15.07 -24.26 -4.33
CA ARG A 3 16.48 -24.65 -4.21
C ARG A 3 17.13 -23.71 -3.19
N GLN A 4 17.66 -24.25 -2.11
CA GLN A 4 18.54 -23.52 -1.21
C GLN A 4 19.70 -22.99 -2.07
N VAL A 5 19.79 -21.66 -2.17
CA VAL A 5 20.95 -21.01 -2.75
C VAL A 5 22.07 -21.20 -1.72
N THR A 6 22.98 -22.14 -1.99
CA THR A 6 23.99 -22.61 -1.03
C THR A 6 25.13 -21.60 -0.81
N HIS A 7 25.18 -20.52 -1.59
CA HIS A 7 26.19 -19.46 -1.47
C HIS A 7 25.56 -18.09 -1.70
N ALA A 8 25.92 -17.10 -0.88
CA ALA A 8 25.55 -15.71 -1.16
C ALA A 8 26.02 -15.31 -2.57
N PHE A 9 25.24 -14.49 -3.26
CA PHE A 9 25.67 -13.94 -4.55
C PHE A 9 26.95 -13.11 -4.32
N ASP A 10 28.03 -13.51 -4.99
CA ASP A 10 29.33 -12.86 -4.87
C ASP A 10 29.34 -11.59 -5.71
N PHE A 11 28.96 -10.47 -5.08
CA PHE A 11 28.90 -9.16 -5.73
C PHE A 11 30.27 -8.71 -6.25
N GLU A 12 31.36 -9.09 -5.57
CA GLU A 12 32.72 -8.67 -5.93
C GLU A 12 33.20 -9.43 -7.18
N ALA A 13 32.90 -10.73 -7.27
CA ALA A 13 33.14 -11.51 -8.49
C ALA A 13 32.27 -11.05 -9.67
N PHE A 14 31.02 -10.65 -9.40
CA PHE A 14 30.12 -10.10 -10.41
C PHE A 14 30.61 -8.74 -10.93
N GLU A 15 30.99 -7.81 -10.05
CA GLU A 15 31.63 -6.54 -10.42
C GLU A 15 32.92 -6.76 -11.19
N THR A 16 33.73 -7.74 -10.78
CA THR A 16 34.95 -8.12 -11.51
C THR A 16 34.66 -8.69 -12.90
N GLN A 17 33.53 -9.38 -13.09
CA GLN A 17 33.07 -9.85 -14.40
C GLN A 17 32.53 -8.70 -15.27
N LEU A 18 31.89 -7.71 -14.67
CA LEU A 18 31.47 -6.49 -15.36
C LEU A 18 32.64 -5.71 -15.93
N LEU A 19 33.71 -5.60 -15.15
CA LEU A 19 34.98 -5.01 -15.59
C LEU A 19 35.68 -5.84 -16.69
N LYS A 20 35.21 -7.05 -17.00
CA LYS A 20 35.70 -7.91 -18.09
C LYS A 20 34.83 -7.83 -19.36
N LEU A 21 33.75 -7.05 -19.37
CA LEU A 21 32.92 -6.88 -20.57
C LEU A 21 33.74 -6.36 -21.77
N PRO A 22 33.33 -6.71 -23.00
CA PRO A 22 33.98 -6.26 -24.24
C PRO A 22 34.25 -4.74 -24.29
N PRO A 23 35.35 -4.29 -24.92
CA PRO A 23 35.77 -2.88 -24.90
C PRO A 23 34.73 -1.87 -25.43
N ASP A 24 33.90 -2.31 -26.36
CA ASP A 24 32.77 -1.58 -26.96
C ASP A 24 31.65 -1.25 -25.96
N LEU A 25 31.49 -2.06 -24.90
CA LEU A 25 30.58 -1.76 -23.79
C LEU A 25 31.23 -0.84 -22.74
N ARG A 26 32.57 -0.75 -22.68
CA ARG A 26 33.30 0.12 -21.73
C ARG A 26 33.33 1.59 -22.15
N SER A 27 33.01 1.91 -23.40
CA SER A 27 32.92 3.29 -23.90
C SER A 27 31.61 4.02 -23.56
N MET A 28 30.70 3.37 -22.84
CA MET A 28 29.43 3.99 -22.42
C MET A 28 29.69 5.08 -21.35
N THR A 29 28.95 6.18 -21.44
CA THR A 29 28.90 7.18 -20.37
C THR A 29 28.23 6.60 -19.13
N GLU A 30 28.35 7.27 -17.98
CA GLU A 30 27.65 6.88 -16.74
C GLU A 30 26.13 6.67 -16.96
N ALA A 31 25.49 7.58 -17.69
CA ALA A 31 24.08 7.46 -18.08
C ALA A 31 23.84 6.25 -19.02
N GLY A 32 24.79 5.94 -19.90
CA GLY A 32 24.74 4.75 -20.77
C GLY A 32 24.83 3.45 -19.99
N TRP A 33 25.69 3.39 -18.97
CA TRP A 33 25.78 2.25 -18.05
C TRP A 33 24.51 2.06 -17.22
N TRP A 34 23.94 3.15 -16.69
CA TRP A 34 22.65 3.10 -16.00
C TRP A 34 21.55 2.55 -16.91
N ALA A 35 21.44 3.06 -18.14
CA ALA A 35 20.44 2.62 -19.10
C ALA A 35 20.60 1.13 -19.47
N PHE A 36 21.84 0.66 -19.69
CA PHE A 36 22.13 -0.75 -19.93
C PHE A 36 21.61 -1.64 -18.80
N TRP A 37 21.87 -1.27 -17.54
CA TRP A 37 21.41 -2.05 -16.39
C TRP A 37 19.91 -2.05 -16.22
N GLN A 38 19.27 -0.91 -16.43
CA GLN A 38 17.80 -0.83 -16.45
C GLN A 38 17.25 -1.77 -17.51
N GLU A 39 17.83 -1.80 -18.71
CA GLU A 39 17.43 -2.71 -19.77
C GLU A 39 17.65 -4.19 -19.39
N GLN A 40 18.79 -4.55 -18.79
CA GLN A 40 19.04 -5.93 -18.36
C GLN A 40 18.06 -6.39 -17.27
N LEU A 41 17.77 -5.53 -16.30
CA LEU A 41 16.78 -5.79 -15.25
C LEU A 41 15.37 -5.91 -15.86
N ASP A 42 15.01 -5.02 -16.79
CA ASP A 42 13.74 -5.07 -17.51
C ASP A 42 13.60 -6.35 -18.34
N GLN A 43 14.65 -6.75 -19.07
CA GLN A 43 14.67 -8.00 -19.83
C GLN A 43 14.55 -9.21 -18.91
N ALA A 44 15.25 -9.22 -17.77
CA ALA A 44 15.12 -10.27 -16.77
C ALA A 44 13.68 -10.35 -16.21
N MET A 45 13.05 -9.20 -15.93
CA MET A 45 11.66 -9.14 -15.48
C MET A 45 10.65 -9.59 -16.55
N ARG A 46 10.93 -9.33 -17.83
CA ARG A 46 10.07 -9.76 -18.96
C ARG A 46 10.16 -11.27 -19.22
N THR A 47 11.32 -11.86 -18.99
CA THR A 47 11.62 -13.27 -19.32
C THR A 47 11.40 -14.22 -18.15
N ASP A 48 11.57 -13.75 -16.90
CA ASP A 48 11.37 -14.53 -15.70
C ASP A 48 10.28 -13.94 -14.80
N PRO A 49 9.05 -14.50 -14.79
CA PRO A 49 7.97 -14.03 -13.93
C PRO A 49 8.29 -14.15 -12.42
N ARG A 50 9.32 -14.92 -12.03
CA ARG A 50 9.78 -14.97 -10.63
C ARG A 50 10.40 -13.66 -10.19
N ALA A 51 11.07 -12.91 -11.07
CA ALA A 51 11.65 -11.61 -10.75
C ALA A 51 10.56 -10.58 -10.39
N VAL A 52 9.45 -10.60 -11.12
CA VAL A 52 8.22 -9.83 -10.83
C VAL A 52 7.64 -10.24 -9.46
N GLY A 53 7.61 -11.55 -9.17
CA GLY A 53 7.17 -12.07 -7.88
C GLY A 53 8.05 -11.61 -6.70
N LEU A 54 9.37 -11.55 -6.90
CA LEU A 54 10.31 -11.06 -5.89
C LEU A 54 10.09 -9.58 -5.58
N LEU A 55 9.92 -8.74 -6.60
CA LEU A 55 9.61 -7.31 -6.39
C LEU A 55 8.32 -7.13 -5.59
N ARG A 56 7.29 -7.92 -5.88
CA ARG A 56 6.03 -7.87 -5.11
C ARG A 56 6.29 -8.20 -3.64
N VAL A 57 7.03 -9.27 -3.35
CA VAL A 57 7.37 -9.67 -1.99
C VAL A 57 8.18 -8.58 -1.29
N LEU A 58 9.15 -7.96 -1.96
CA LEU A 58 9.97 -6.88 -1.38
C LEU A 58 9.13 -5.65 -1.04
N HIS A 59 8.23 -5.23 -1.94
CA HIS A 59 7.29 -4.15 -1.68
C HIS A 59 6.38 -4.47 -0.49
N GLU A 60 5.79 -5.66 -0.47
CA GLU A 60 4.92 -6.11 0.62
C GLU A 60 5.63 -6.14 1.98
N LEU A 61 6.84 -6.72 2.04
CA LEU A 61 7.66 -6.76 3.26
C LEU A 61 8.02 -5.35 3.75
N ARG A 62 8.33 -4.44 2.83
CA ARG A 62 8.65 -3.05 3.16
C ARG A 62 7.47 -2.31 3.76
N GLU A 63 6.31 -2.36 3.11
CA GLU A 63 5.14 -1.65 3.61
C GLU A 63 4.65 -2.24 4.95
N ARG A 64 4.70 -3.56 5.11
CA ARG A 64 4.39 -4.20 6.40
C ARG A 64 5.39 -3.85 7.50
N ALA A 65 6.69 -3.79 7.19
CA ALA A 65 7.71 -3.40 8.15
C ALA A 65 7.52 -1.95 8.62
N ARG A 66 7.16 -1.04 7.71
CA ARG A 66 6.85 0.36 8.03
C ARG A 66 5.71 0.51 9.03
N VAL A 67 4.64 -0.28 8.91
CA VAL A 67 3.52 -0.26 9.86
C VAL A 67 3.97 -0.54 11.31
N VAL A 68 5.04 -1.30 11.50
CA VAL A 68 5.59 -1.65 12.82
C VAL A 68 6.95 -1.01 13.10
N GLY A 69 7.33 0.03 12.34
CA GLY A 69 8.62 0.73 12.49
C GLY A 69 9.83 -0.19 12.42
N GLY A 70 9.71 -1.33 11.75
CA GLY A 70 10.76 -2.33 11.63
C GLY A 70 11.50 -2.22 10.30
N SER A 71 12.50 -3.08 10.13
CA SER A 71 13.21 -3.22 8.86
C SER A 71 12.56 -4.32 8.00
N TRP A 72 12.46 -4.08 6.69
CA TRP A 72 12.06 -5.13 5.73
C TRP A 72 13.07 -6.28 5.65
N LEU A 73 14.30 -6.05 6.18
CA LEU A 73 15.34 -7.05 6.35
C LEU A 73 15.23 -7.81 7.68
N ALA A 74 14.20 -7.58 8.50
CA ALA A 74 14.15 -8.16 9.84
C ALA A 74 14.07 -9.69 9.88
N THR A 75 13.54 -10.30 8.82
CA THR A 75 13.48 -11.77 8.69
C THR A 75 14.66 -12.36 7.93
N SER A 76 15.63 -11.54 7.50
CA SER A 76 16.80 -12.00 6.72
C SER A 76 17.89 -12.65 7.58
N GLY A 77 17.86 -12.44 8.90
CA GLY A 77 18.91 -12.87 9.81
C GLY A 77 20.17 -11.98 9.78
N LEU A 78 20.14 -10.87 9.04
CA LEU A 78 21.23 -9.87 9.08
C LEU A 78 21.32 -9.24 10.48
N ALA A 79 22.55 -9.08 10.95
CA ALA A 79 22.81 -8.46 12.25
C ALA A 79 22.31 -7.01 12.26
N GLY A 80 21.60 -6.63 13.32
CA GLY A 80 21.07 -5.28 13.49
C GLY A 80 19.78 -4.98 12.71
N THR A 81 19.19 -5.95 12.00
CA THR A 81 17.91 -5.73 11.28
C THR A 81 16.71 -6.41 11.93
N THR A 82 16.89 -7.27 12.95
CA THR A 82 15.88 -8.22 13.45
C THR A 82 14.67 -7.59 14.17
N GLU A 83 14.64 -6.28 14.34
CA GLU A 83 13.56 -5.60 15.06
C GLU A 83 12.20 -5.82 14.38
N HIS A 84 11.22 -6.26 15.19
CA HIS A 84 9.82 -6.46 14.81
C HIS A 84 9.60 -7.43 13.63
N GLY A 85 10.61 -8.26 13.32
CA GLY A 85 10.57 -9.22 12.22
C GLY A 85 9.40 -10.20 12.35
N GLY A 86 8.63 -10.36 11.27
CA GLY A 86 7.54 -11.33 11.19
C GLY A 86 6.27 -10.95 11.95
N LEU A 87 6.20 -9.79 12.61
CA LEU A 87 5.04 -9.35 13.40
C LEU A 87 3.77 -9.22 12.54
N LEU A 88 3.92 -8.74 11.30
CA LEU A 88 2.88 -8.70 10.28
C LEU A 88 3.14 -9.73 9.17
N SER A 89 3.64 -10.91 9.52
CA SER A 89 3.80 -12.01 8.57
C SER A 89 2.45 -12.49 8.01
N GLN A 90 2.52 -13.33 6.97
CA GLN A 90 1.35 -14.00 6.40
C GLN A 90 0.91 -15.24 7.20
N GLU A 91 1.63 -15.56 8.28
CA GLU A 91 1.28 -16.66 9.19
C GLU A 91 0.08 -16.28 10.07
N LYS A 92 -0.45 -17.27 10.78
CA LYS A 92 -1.66 -17.11 11.60
C LYS A 92 -1.52 -16.00 12.65
N GLU A 93 -0.40 -15.92 13.35
CA GLU A 93 -0.12 -14.87 14.33
C GLU A 93 -0.02 -13.49 13.66
N GLY A 94 0.65 -13.41 12.52
CA GLY A 94 0.78 -12.15 11.76
C GLY A 94 -0.56 -11.63 11.26
N ALA A 95 -1.45 -12.53 10.80
CA ALA A 95 -2.81 -12.17 10.42
C ALA A 95 -3.66 -11.68 11.61
N GLN A 96 -3.42 -12.18 12.82
CA GLN A 96 -4.07 -11.66 14.04
C GLN A 96 -3.60 -10.25 14.36
N TRP A 97 -2.29 -10.00 14.31
CA TRP A 97 -1.74 -8.66 14.49
C TRP A 97 -2.22 -7.68 13.43
N TYR A 98 -2.24 -8.10 12.16
CA TYR A 98 -2.76 -7.30 11.05
C TYR A 98 -4.17 -6.77 11.33
N ARG A 99 -5.08 -7.64 11.78
CA ARG A 99 -6.47 -7.28 12.13
C ARG A 99 -6.56 -6.43 13.40
N ARG A 100 -5.72 -6.71 14.38
CA ARG A 100 -5.69 -5.95 15.65
C ARG A 100 -5.21 -4.51 15.42
N LEU A 101 -4.13 -4.34 14.66
CA LEU A 101 -3.59 -3.02 14.33
C LEU A 101 -4.51 -2.26 13.37
N TRP A 102 -5.21 -2.95 12.47
CA TRP A 102 -6.27 -2.32 11.66
C TRP A 102 -7.32 -1.63 12.54
N LYS A 103 -7.86 -2.34 13.55
CA LYS A 103 -8.85 -1.76 14.46
C LYS A 103 -8.28 -0.54 15.17
N GLU A 104 -7.05 -0.61 15.67
CA GLU A 104 -6.43 0.52 16.36
C GLU A 104 -6.21 1.72 15.41
N HIS A 105 -5.72 1.45 14.20
CA HIS A 105 -5.58 2.46 13.15
C HIS A 105 -6.92 3.14 12.86
N LEU A 106 -7.99 2.37 12.66
CA LEU A 106 -9.33 2.91 12.43
C LEU A 106 -9.81 3.80 13.59
N HIS A 107 -9.54 3.43 14.85
CA HIS A 107 -9.88 4.26 16.01
C HIS A 107 -9.14 5.60 15.98
N ARG A 108 -7.85 5.59 15.64
CA ARG A 108 -7.05 6.83 15.51
C ARG A 108 -7.58 7.71 14.40
N LEU A 109 -7.90 7.12 13.25
CA LEU A 109 -8.43 7.84 12.10
C LEU A 109 -9.79 8.49 12.41
N ALA A 110 -10.76 7.71 12.89
CA ALA A 110 -12.11 8.21 13.15
C ALA A 110 -12.15 9.30 14.23
N ARG A 111 -11.22 9.25 15.21
CA ARG A 111 -11.08 10.27 16.26
C ARG A 111 -10.20 11.47 15.86
N GLY A 112 -9.53 11.40 14.72
CA GLY A 112 -8.76 12.50 14.16
C GLY A 112 -9.68 13.66 13.74
N LEU A 113 -9.08 14.82 13.46
CA LEU A 113 -9.83 16.04 13.13
C LEU A 113 -10.81 15.87 11.95
N ASP A 114 -10.41 15.07 10.95
CA ASP A 114 -11.19 14.87 9.72
C ASP A 114 -11.93 13.53 9.67
N GLY A 115 -11.87 12.72 10.73
CA GLY A 115 -12.42 11.36 10.77
C GLY A 115 -13.93 11.30 11.00
N ASP A 116 -14.60 10.34 10.37
CA ASP A 116 -16.02 10.06 10.62
C ASP A 116 -16.22 9.11 11.82
N ASN A 117 -16.68 9.65 12.95
CA ASN A 117 -16.96 8.87 14.16
C ASN A 117 -18.02 7.77 13.94
N ARG A 118 -18.89 7.89 12.94
CA ARG A 118 -19.90 6.86 12.62
C ARG A 118 -19.27 5.51 12.26
N LEU A 119 -18.01 5.51 11.79
CA LEU A 119 -17.27 4.28 11.52
C LEU A 119 -17.06 3.42 12.77
N LEU A 120 -17.01 4.04 13.96
CA LEU A 120 -16.87 3.33 15.24
C LEU A 120 -18.22 3.03 15.90
N GLU A 121 -19.24 3.82 15.60
CA GLU A 121 -20.56 3.74 16.25
C GLU A 121 -21.51 2.75 15.56
N LEU A 122 -21.45 2.67 14.23
CA LEU A 122 -22.44 1.92 13.43
C LEU A 122 -22.00 0.51 13.03
N PHE A 123 -20.72 0.18 13.18
CA PHE A 123 -20.14 -1.04 12.63
C PHE A 123 -19.70 -2.03 13.71
N ASP A 124 -19.94 -3.33 13.48
CA ASP A 124 -19.32 -4.40 14.24
C ASP A 124 -17.88 -4.61 13.76
N LEU A 125 -16.95 -3.90 14.40
CA LEU A 125 -15.52 -3.97 14.06
C LEU A 125 -14.92 -5.35 14.26
N GLU A 126 -15.49 -6.19 15.12
CA GLU A 126 -14.99 -7.55 15.33
C GLU A 126 -15.39 -8.45 14.16
N ALA A 127 -16.63 -8.38 13.70
CA ALA A 127 -17.07 -9.08 12.49
C ALA A 127 -16.27 -8.64 11.25
N LEU A 128 -16.03 -7.34 11.08
CA LEU A 128 -15.21 -6.81 9.98
C LEU A 128 -13.75 -7.29 10.06
N ALA A 129 -13.13 -7.20 11.24
CA ALA A 129 -11.78 -7.68 11.45
C ALA A 129 -11.64 -9.17 11.14
N GLN A 130 -12.60 -9.99 11.57
CA GLN A 130 -12.59 -11.44 11.32
C GLN A 130 -12.74 -11.76 9.83
N ARG A 131 -13.55 -11.01 9.09
CA ARG A 131 -13.71 -11.20 7.63
C ARG A 131 -12.44 -10.85 6.85
N MET A 132 -11.64 -9.91 7.34
CA MET A 132 -10.45 -9.42 6.66
C MET A 132 -9.46 -10.57 6.37
N GLU A 133 -8.98 -10.65 5.13
CA GLU A 133 -8.06 -11.66 4.64
C GLU A 133 -6.71 -11.03 4.25
N PRO A 134 -5.74 -10.89 5.17
CA PRO A 134 -4.44 -10.25 4.91
C PRO A 134 -3.65 -10.90 3.76
N GLN A 135 -3.86 -12.19 3.54
CA GLN A 135 -3.29 -12.96 2.43
C GLN A 135 -3.70 -12.44 1.06
N ARG A 136 -4.77 -11.65 0.94
CA ARG A 136 -5.22 -11.07 -0.33
C ARG A 136 -4.38 -9.88 -0.79
N ASP A 137 -3.52 -9.32 0.06
CA ASP A 137 -2.55 -8.30 -0.37
C ASP A 137 -1.66 -8.83 -1.50
N ARG A 138 -1.38 -10.14 -1.53
CA ARG A 138 -0.57 -10.80 -2.58
C ARG A 138 -1.24 -10.83 -3.96
N LEU A 139 -2.54 -10.53 -4.04
CA LEU A 139 -3.27 -10.43 -5.31
C LEU A 139 -2.86 -9.17 -6.08
N ILE A 140 -2.39 -8.15 -5.37
CA ILE A 140 -1.87 -6.92 -5.98
C ILE A 140 -0.46 -7.22 -6.49
N ASP A 141 -0.21 -6.89 -7.75
CA ASP A 141 1.13 -7.02 -8.31
C ASP A 141 2.08 -5.95 -7.74
N TRP A 142 3.37 -6.06 -8.05
CA TRP A 142 4.35 -5.12 -7.51
C TRP A 142 4.12 -3.68 -7.97
N ARG A 143 3.56 -3.47 -9.18
CA ARG A 143 3.27 -2.12 -9.71
C ARG A 143 2.12 -1.49 -8.97
N GLY A 144 1.06 -2.25 -8.70
CA GLY A 144 -0.06 -1.81 -7.89
C GLY A 144 0.37 -1.47 -6.46
N LEU A 145 1.19 -2.31 -5.82
CA LEU A 145 1.73 -2.01 -4.49
C LEU A 145 2.63 -0.77 -4.49
N GLN A 146 3.49 -0.63 -5.50
CA GLN A 146 4.34 0.55 -5.66
C GLN A 146 3.50 1.81 -5.87
N TRP A 147 2.51 1.75 -6.75
CA TRP A 147 1.61 2.86 -7.03
C TRP A 147 0.86 3.27 -5.76
N LEU A 148 0.24 2.32 -5.04
CA LEU A 148 -0.48 2.59 -3.79
C LEU A 148 0.41 3.25 -2.72
N SER A 149 1.68 2.83 -2.61
CA SER A 149 2.66 3.39 -1.67
C SER A 149 3.13 4.82 -2.05
N LEU A 150 2.98 5.21 -3.32
CA LEU A 150 3.49 6.48 -3.85
C LEU A 150 2.40 7.49 -4.23
N SER A 151 1.16 7.05 -4.48
CA SER A 151 0.09 7.86 -5.06
C SER A 151 -0.70 8.71 -4.05
N GLU A 152 -0.25 8.79 -2.79
CA GLU A 152 -0.97 9.47 -1.68
C GLU A 152 -2.44 9.04 -1.51
N SER A 153 -2.83 7.93 -2.15
CA SER A 153 -4.20 7.42 -2.17
C SER A 153 -4.57 6.72 -0.86
N LEU A 154 -3.58 6.13 -0.21
CA LEU A 154 -3.70 5.45 1.07
C LEU A 154 -3.49 6.41 2.24
N TRP A 155 -4.24 6.22 3.32
CA TRP A 155 -4.12 7.07 4.50
C TRP A 155 -2.83 6.79 5.26
N THR A 156 -2.19 7.86 5.73
CA THR A 156 -0.99 7.76 6.57
C THR A 156 -1.32 7.23 7.96
N LEU A 157 -0.38 6.49 8.55
CA LEU A 157 -0.48 6.07 9.94
C LEU A 157 0.00 7.19 10.86
N SER A 158 -0.64 7.31 12.02
CA SER A 158 -0.14 8.15 13.10
C SER A 158 1.23 7.65 13.57
N PHE A 159 2.17 8.57 13.79
CA PHE A 159 3.51 8.32 14.34
C PHE A 159 3.49 8.08 15.87
N GLU A 160 2.33 7.75 16.43
CA GLU A 160 2.19 7.37 17.85
C GLU A 160 2.46 5.87 18.04
N PRO A 161 3.11 5.45 19.15
CA PRO A 161 3.31 4.04 19.47
C PRO A 161 1.99 3.26 19.50
N TRP A 162 1.98 2.04 19.00
CA TRP A 162 0.83 1.14 19.09
C TRP A 162 0.49 0.84 20.55
N SER A 163 -0.77 1.06 20.94
CA SER A 163 -1.28 0.66 22.27
C SER A 163 -1.24 -0.86 22.42
N ALA A 164 -1.51 -1.58 21.33
CA ALA A 164 -1.43 -3.03 21.28
C ALA A 164 0.00 -3.57 21.31
N LEU A 165 1.01 -2.74 20.99
CA LEU A 165 2.43 -3.09 20.92
C LEU A 165 3.29 -1.96 21.52
N PRO A 166 3.39 -1.88 22.87
CA PRO A 166 4.09 -0.79 23.53
C PRO A 166 5.54 -0.64 23.05
N GLY A 167 5.93 0.59 22.72
CA GLY A 167 7.27 0.92 22.22
C GLY A 167 7.49 0.67 20.73
N ILE A 168 6.52 0.07 20.04
CA ILE A 168 6.56 -0.07 18.58
C ILE A 168 5.77 1.08 17.95
N THR A 169 6.45 1.88 17.13
CA THR A 169 5.87 3.05 16.45
C THR A 169 5.93 2.84 14.94
N PRO A 170 4.87 3.16 14.18
CA PRO A 170 4.94 3.16 12.72
C PRO A 170 6.08 4.05 12.19
N ASP A 171 6.61 3.74 11.01
CA ASP A 171 7.49 4.63 10.27
C ASP A 171 6.72 5.91 9.85
N PRO A 172 7.36 7.10 9.79
CA PRO A 172 6.68 8.34 9.37
C PRO A 172 6.09 8.30 7.95
N LEU A 173 6.59 7.40 7.08
CA LEU A 173 6.10 7.19 5.73
C LEU A 173 5.19 5.96 5.63
N ALA A 174 4.74 5.41 6.76
CA ALA A 174 3.82 4.29 6.78
C ALA A 174 2.42 4.73 6.35
N HIS A 175 1.88 4.02 5.37
CA HIS A 175 0.49 4.12 4.96
C HIS A 175 -0.25 2.85 5.37
N GLU A 176 -1.59 2.92 5.41
CA GLU A 176 -2.42 1.77 5.67
C GLU A 176 -2.15 0.64 4.65
N LEU A 177 -2.38 -0.60 5.05
CA LEU A 177 -2.18 -1.74 4.15
C LEU A 177 -3.41 -1.93 3.23
N PRO A 178 -3.27 -2.59 2.07
CA PRO A 178 -4.36 -2.62 1.09
C PRO A 178 -5.68 -3.17 1.64
N GLN A 179 -5.68 -4.27 2.40
CA GLN A 179 -6.95 -4.73 3.01
C GLN A 179 -7.54 -3.75 4.04
N TRP A 180 -6.71 -2.92 4.69
CA TRP A 180 -7.20 -1.89 5.61
C TRP A 180 -7.96 -0.83 4.84
N ALA A 181 -7.36 -0.35 3.74
CA ALA A 181 -7.97 0.61 2.83
C ALA A 181 -9.27 0.07 2.21
N TRP A 182 -9.27 -1.17 1.71
CA TRP A 182 -10.47 -1.79 1.14
C TRP A 182 -11.61 -1.88 2.15
N MET A 183 -11.32 -2.24 3.40
CA MET A 183 -12.33 -2.30 4.44
C MET A 183 -12.81 -0.89 4.82
N ARG A 184 -11.91 0.08 4.96
CA ARG A 184 -12.27 1.48 5.24
C ARG A 184 -13.17 2.07 4.16
N VAL A 185 -12.85 1.84 2.89
CA VAL A 185 -13.69 2.26 1.75
C VAL A 185 -15.06 1.57 1.80
N ALA A 186 -15.09 0.26 2.02
CA ALA A 186 -16.34 -0.49 2.14
C ALA A 186 -17.23 0.04 3.28
N MET A 187 -16.64 0.38 4.43
CA MET A 187 -17.35 1.01 5.54
C MET A 187 -17.84 2.41 5.17
N GLY A 188 -16.98 3.26 4.60
CA GLY A 188 -17.32 4.63 4.19
C GLY A 188 -18.47 4.72 3.18
N LEU A 189 -18.63 3.71 2.31
CA LEU A 189 -19.75 3.61 1.37
C LEU A 189 -21.04 3.08 2.02
N SER A 190 -20.95 2.44 3.18
CA SER A 190 -22.08 1.75 3.82
C SER A 190 -22.69 2.52 4.98
N VAL A 191 -22.16 3.71 5.32
CA VAL A 191 -22.53 4.46 6.53
C VAL A 191 -24.03 4.82 6.58
N LEU A 192 -24.67 4.99 5.42
CA LEU A 192 -26.09 5.34 5.30
C LEU A 192 -27.00 4.13 5.03
N GLU A 193 -26.44 2.92 5.00
CA GLU A 193 -27.19 1.70 4.73
C GLU A 193 -27.99 1.25 5.95
N LYS A 194 -29.05 0.46 5.70
CA LYS A 194 -29.90 -0.07 6.79
C LYS A 194 -29.14 -1.03 7.70
N ASP A 195 -28.26 -1.83 7.13
CA ASP A 195 -27.33 -2.72 7.84
C ASP A 195 -25.90 -2.41 7.35
N PRO A 196 -25.23 -1.40 7.96
CA PRO A 196 -23.93 -0.93 7.51
C PRO A 196 -22.87 -2.04 7.53
N THR A 197 -22.86 -2.87 8.58
CA THR A 197 -21.87 -3.95 8.73
C THR A 197 -22.05 -4.99 7.64
N ALA A 198 -23.27 -5.49 7.42
CA ALA A 198 -23.51 -6.49 6.38
C ALA A 198 -23.17 -5.95 4.99
N GLN A 199 -23.47 -4.68 4.71
CA GLN A 199 -23.16 -4.08 3.42
C GLN A 199 -21.66 -3.84 3.23
N ALA A 200 -20.94 -3.39 4.26
CA ALA A 200 -19.49 -3.25 4.20
C ALA A 200 -18.78 -4.59 3.96
N LEU A 201 -19.25 -5.69 4.55
CA LEU A 201 -18.71 -7.02 4.26
C LEU A 201 -18.86 -7.39 2.79
N ARG A 202 -20.00 -7.07 2.16
CA ARG A 202 -20.23 -7.33 0.73
C ARG A 202 -19.32 -6.50 -0.17
N PHE A 203 -19.15 -5.21 0.13
CA PHE A 203 -18.24 -4.35 -0.61
C PHE A 203 -16.78 -4.76 -0.42
N TYR A 204 -16.38 -5.08 0.81
CA TYR A 204 -15.05 -5.57 1.12
C TYR A 204 -14.74 -6.84 0.33
N ASP A 205 -15.69 -7.76 0.17
CA ASP A 205 -15.47 -8.99 -0.59
C ASP A 205 -15.19 -8.73 -2.07
N ALA A 206 -15.86 -7.74 -2.67
CA ALA A 206 -15.62 -7.31 -4.04
C ALA A 206 -14.25 -6.60 -4.18
N PHE A 207 -13.92 -5.69 -3.27
CA PHE A 207 -12.65 -4.95 -3.30
C PHE A 207 -11.44 -5.84 -3.00
N SER A 208 -11.52 -6.65 -1.94
CA SER A 208 -10.42 -7.50 -1.49
C SER A 208 -10.07 -8.60 -2.49
N SER A 209 -11.03 -9.04 -3.31
CA SER A 209 -10.79 -10.01 -4.40
C SER A 209 -10.38 -9.36 -5.72
N LEU A 210 -10.29 -8.02 -5.76
CA LEU A 210 -10.04 -7.21 -6.96
C LEU A 210 -11.10 -7.40 -8.06
N ALA A 211 -12.30 -7.88 -7.72
CA ALA A 211 -13.43 -7.95 -8.65
C ALA A 211 -13.93 -6.55 -9.02
N VAL A 212 -13.77 -5.60 -8.09
CA VAL A 212 -13.96 -4.16 -8.29
C VAL A 212 -12.79 -3.45 -7.65
N MET A 213 -12.27 -2.41 -8.29
CA MET A 213 -11.25 -1.55 -7.71
C MET A 213 -11.86 -0.18 -7.41
N PRO A 214 -11.73 0.34 -6.18
CA PRO A 214 -12.13 1.72 -5.90
C PRO A 214 -11.17 2.68 -6.61
N SER A 215 -11.68 3.87 -6.96
CA SER A 215 -10.83 4.92 -7.54
C SER A 215 -9.86 5.49 -6.49
N GLU A 216 -8.86 6.22 -6.97
CA GLU A 216 -7.93 6.97 -6.14
C GLU A 216 -8.67 7.91 -5.16
N THR A 217 -9.63 8.70 -5.67
CA THR A 217 -10.47 9.57 -4.86
C THR A 217 -11.23 8.80 -3.78
N MET A 218 -11.79 7.63 -4.10
CA MET A 218 -12.48 6.81 -3.10
C MET A 218 -11.54 6.35 -1.99
N LEU A 219 -10.32 5.94 -2.33
CA LEU A 219 -9.29 5.58 -1.34
C LEU A 219 -8.94 6.77 -0.45
N ARG A 220 -8.72 7.95 -1.04
CA ARG A 220 -8.33 9.17 -0.31
C ARG A 220 -9.44 9.71 0.58
N GLU A 221 -10.69 9.65 0.14
CA GLU A 221 -11.81 10.34 0.78
C GLU A 221 -12.61 9.48 1.75
N ALA A 222 -12.67 8.16 1.54
CA ALA A 222 -13.55 7.32 2.35
C ALA A 222 -13.19 7.33 3.84
N GLY A 223 -14.18 7.58 4.68
CA GLY A 223 -14.00 7.63 6.14
C GLY A 223 -13.63 9.01 6.67
N LYS A 224 -13.52 10.04 5.81
CA LYS A 224 -13.59 11.43 6.27
C LYS A 224 -15.00 11.78 6.73
N ALA A 225 -15.14 12.71 7.66
CA ALA A 225 -16.44 13.23 8.13
C ALA A 225 -17.24 13.90 7.00
N ALA A 226 -16.56 14.54 6.05
CA ALA A 226 -17.14 15.17 4.87
C ALA A 226 -16.39 14.74 3.60
N PRO A 227 -16.63 13.50 3.09
CA PRO A 227 -15.88 12.95 1.98
C PRO A 227 -16.31 13.58 0.64
N ARG A 228 -15.35 13.86 -0.25
CA ARG A 228 -15.59 14.40 -1.61
C ARG A 228 -15.27 13.38 -2.70
N TYR A 229 -16.18 12.44 -2.94
CA TYR A 229 -15.93 11.33 -3.89
C TYR A 229 -15.91 11.72 -5.38
N LEU A 230 -16.46 12.89 -5.73
CA LEU A 230 -16.51 13.39 -7.10
C LEU A 230 -15.61 14.61 -7.20
N GLU A 231 -14.56 14.49 -8.01
CA GLU A 231 -13.65 15.58 -8.35
C GLU A 231 -13.91 16.13 -9.75
N ASP A 232 -14.50 15.32 -10.63
CA ASP A 232 -14.84 15.72 -11.99
C ASP A 232 -16.16 16.50 -12.02
N GLU A 233 -16.09 17.76 -12.45
CA GLU A 233 -17.26 18.60 -12.70
C GLU A 233 -17.29 19.05 -14.17
N ALA A 234 -18.49 19.03 -14.77
CA ALA A 234 -18.73 19.57 -16.10
C ALA A 234 -19.71 20.75 -15.99
N VAL A 235 -19.37 21.87 -16.61
CA VAL A 235 -20.20 23.09 -16.64
C VAL A 235 -20.43 23.54 -18.07
N VAL A 236 -21.64 24.03 -18.35
CA VAL A 236 -21.94 24.71 -19.61
C VAL A 236 -21.56 26.17 -19.46
N VAL A 237 -20.73 26.67 -20.37
CA VAL A 237 -20.32 28.08 -20.42
C VAL A 237 -21.05 28.75 -21.57
N HIS A 238 -21.90 29.72 -21.25
CA HIS A 238 -22.61 30.51 -22.24
C HIS A 238 -21.70 31.62 -22.78
N ASP A 239 -21.98 32.07 -24.00
CA ASP A 239 -21.24 33.16 -24.67
C ASP A 239 -21.63 34.54 -24.10
N GLU A 240 -21.45 34.71 -22.80
CA GLU A 240 -21.72 35.93 -22.04
C GLU A 240 -20.64 36.14 -20.98
N PHE A 241 -20.22 37.39 -20.77
CA PHE A 241 -19.10 37.73 -19.89
C PHE A 241 -19.23 37.14 -18.48
N GLU A 242 -20.41 37.26 -17.87
CA GLU A 242 -20.66 36.76 -16.51
C GLU A 242 -20.50 35.23 -16.43
N SER A 243 -21.02 34.50 -17.43
CA SER A 243 -20.92 33.04 -17.48
C SER A 243 -19.46 32.58 -17.65
N ILE A 244 -18.70 33.26 -18.51
CA ILE A 244 -17.28 32.98 -18.72
C ILE A 244 -16.47 33.29 -17.46
N HIS A 245 -16.70 34.45 -16.84
CA HIS A 245 -15.99 34.85 -15.63
C HIS A 245 -16.27 33.91 -14.45
N GLN A 246 -17.52 33.47 -14.26
CA GLN A 246 -17.86 32.48 -13.24
C GLN A 246 -17.20 31.13 -13.50
N ALA A 247 -17.12 30.69 -14.76
CA ALA A 247 -16.44 29.45 -15.10
C ALA A 247 -14.93 29.50 -14.76
N ILE A 248 -14.27 30.63 -15.06
CA ILE A 248 -12.87 30.86 -14.68
C ILE A 248 -12.71 30.83 -13.16
N HIS A 249 -13.59 31.51 -12.42
CA HIS A 249 -13.52 31.52 -10.95
C HIS A 249 -13.75 30.13 -10.34
N ARG A 250 -14.63 29.30 -10.93
CA ARG A 250 -14.85 27.92 -10.44
C ARG A 250 -13.68 26.99 -10.73
N ALA A 251 -12.94 27.22 -11.82
CA ALA A 251 -11.80 26.40 -12.20
C ALA A 251 -10.52 26.73 -11.41
N ALA A 252 -10.46 27.91 -10.79
CA ALA A 252 -9.37 28.38 -9.94
C ALA A 252 -9.54 27.95 -8.49
#